data_AF-A0A821IP21-F1
#
_entry.id   AF-A0A821IP21-F1
#
_cell.length_a   1.000
_cell.length_b   1.000
_cell.length_c   1.000
_cell.angle_alpha   90.00
_cell.angle_beta   90.00
_cell.angle_gamma   90.00
#
_symmetry.space_group_name_H-M   'P 1'
#
loop_
_entity.id
_entity.type
_entity.pdbx_description
1 polymer ?
#
loop_
_entity_poly.entity_id
_entity_poly.type
_entity_poly.pdbx_seq_one_letter_code
_entity_poly.pdbx_strand_id
1 'polypeptide(L)'
;MEQPITEYSMRHYCGGTYRGAIDQLDYVVEMGFNAIWISPIPSNTDIETIYGVGWHGYWQDNIYQLNKYFGQEQDLINFIDEAHKRDIWIMLDVVANHVGPNVTNNYYVPFNKSEYFHQPLCLIKDYSNQTE
;
A
#
# COMPACT_ATOMS: atom_id res chain seq x y z
N MET A 1 -14.46 -26.86 2.41
CA MET A 1 -14.71 -26.17 3.68
C MET A 1 -13.77 -24.99 3.72
N GLU A 2 -14.30 -23.77 3.63
CA GLU A 2 -13.49 -22.56 3.82
C GLU A 2 -12.97 -22.53 5.26
N GLN A 3 -11.67 -22.28 5.41
CA GLN A 3 -11.04 -22.10 6.72
C GLN A 3 -11.59 -20.80 7.34
N PRO A 4 -11.83 -20.75 8.66
CA PRO A 4 -12.29 -19.53 9.31
C PRO A 4 -11.25 -18.41 9.15
N ILE A 5 -11.71 -17.21 8.82
CA ILE A 5 -10.86 -16.01 8.78
C ILE A 5 -10.37 -15.74 10.19
N THR A 6 -9.05 -15.73 10.37
CA THR A 6 -8.38 -15.35 11.62
C THR A 6 -7.82 -13.93 11.51
N GLU A 7 -7.58 -13.25 12.63
CA GLU A 7 -6.94 -11.93 12.61
C GLU A 7 -5.60 -11.96 11.87
N TYR A 8 -4.84 -13.06 12.00
CA TYR A 8 -3.59 -13.28 11.28
C TYR A 8 -3.80 -13.41 9.77
N SER A 9 -4.83 -14.14 9.32
CA SER A 9 -5.13 -14.25 7.88
C SER A 9 -5.61 -12.93 7.26
N MET A 10 -6.12 -11.99 8.06
CA MET A 10 -6.46 -10.64 7.58
C MET A 10 -5.23 -9.74 7.37
N ARG A 11 -4.05 -10.15 7.87
CA ARG A 11 -2.79 -9.39 7.69
C ARG A 11 -2.05 -9.80 6.41
N HIS A 12 -2.81 -10.19 5.39
CA HIS A 12 -2.34 -10.67 4.09
C HIS A 12 -3.18 -10.06 2.96
N TYR A 13 -2.67 -10.13 1.73
CA TYR A 13 -3.44 -9.72 0.56
C TYR A 13 -4.70 -10.59 0.38
N CYS A 14 -5.87 -9.95 0.36
CA CYS A 14 -7.17 -10.62 0.14
C CYS A 14 -7.69 -10.51 -1.31
N GLY A 15 -6.91 -9.96 -2.23
CA GLY A 15 -7.22 -9.99 -3.68
C GLY A 15 -7.90 -8.75 -4.27
N GLY A 16 -7.97 -7.63 -3.55
CA GLY A 16 -8.40 -6.36 -4.13
C GLY A 16 -7.46 -5.87 -5.22
N THR A 17 -8.00 -5.38 -6.35
CA THR A 17 -7.24 -4.91 -7.52
C THR A 17 -7.85 -3.65 -8.13
N TYR A 18 -7.11 -2.94 -8.97
CA TYR A 18 -7.64 -1.79 -9.72
C TYR A 18 -8.79 -2.17 -10.64
N ARG A 19 -8.76 -3.36 -11.26
CA ARG A 19 -9.89 -3.86 -12.05
C ARG A 19 -11.14 -4.08 -11.20
N GLY A 20 -10.97 -4.72 -10.04
CA GLY A 20 -12.08 -4.85 -9.09
C GLY A 20 -12.61 -3.50 -8.60
N ALA A 21 -11.75 -2.49 -8.48
CA ALA A 21 -12.18 -1.14 -8.14
C ALA A 21 -12.97 -0.46 -9.28
N ILE A 22 -12.59 -0.67 -10.56
CA ILE A 22 -13.37 -0.21 -11.72
C ILE A 22 -14.80 -0.76 -11.66
N ASP A 23 -14.96 -2.04 -11.35
CA ASP A 23 -16.26 -2.71 -11.27
C ASP A 23 -17.18 -2.14 -10.19
N GLN A 24 -16.65 -1.32 -9.27
CA GLN A 24 -17.39 -0.71 -8.16
C GLN A 24 -17.56 0.81 -8.30
N LEU A 25 -17.07 1.45 -9.36
CA LEU A 25 -17.15 2.90 -9.50
C LEU A 25 -18.61 3.40 -9.56
N ASP A 26 -19.51 2.66 -10.20
CA ASP A 26 -20.94 3.03 -10.25
C ASP A 26 -21.57 3.02 -8.86
N TYR A 27 -21.19 2.07 -8.00
CA TYR A 27 -21.61 2.03 -6.59
C TYR A 27 -21.13 3.27 -5.82
N VAL A 28 -19.91 3.75 -6.09
CA VAL A 28 -19.37 4.97 -5.47
C VAL A 28 -20.19 6.21 -5.89
N VAL A 29 -20.56 6.30 -7.17
CA VAL A 29 -21.42 7.38 -7.69
C VAL A 29 -22.81 7.33 -7.06
N GLU A 30 -23.42 6.14 -6.94
CA GLU A 30 -24.76 5.96 -6.35
C GLU A 30 -24.81 6.40 -4.88
N MET A 31 -23.71 6.25 -4.13
CA MET A 31 -23.58 6.79 -2.78
C MET A 31 -23.43 8.32 -2.73
N GLY A 32 -23.17 8.97 -3.86
CA GLY A 32 -23.01 10.42 -3.98
C GLY A 32 -21.58 10.94 -3.73
N PHE A 33 -20.58 10.06 -3.75
CA PHE A 33 -19.18 10.47 -3.62
C PHE A 33 -18.58 10.82 -4.99
N ASN A 34 -17.65 11.77 -4.98
CA ASN A 34 -16.91 12.21 -6.18
C ASN A 34 -15.38 12.12 -5.97
N ALA A 35 -14.91 11.43 -4.95
CA ALA A 35 -13.48 11.20 -4.73
C ALA A 35 -13.23 9.86 -4.04
N ILE A 36 -12.13 9.20 -4.40
CA ILE A 36 -11.65 7.97 -3.78
C ILE A 36 -10.21 8.19 -3.31
N TRP A 37 -9.94 7.88 -2.05
CA TRP A 37 -8.58 7.79 -1.52
C TRP A 37 -8.10 6.35 -1.61
N ILE A 38 -7.03 6.12 -2.38
CA ILE A 38 -6.44 4.79 -2.57
C ILE A 38 -5.16 4.61 -1.75
N SER A 39 -4.88 3.36 -1.38
CA SER A 39 -3.64 2.94 -0.71
C SER A 39 -2.38 3.34 -1.49
N PRO A 40 -1.21 3.38 -0.83
CA PRO A 40 0.05 3.64 -1.51
C PRO A 40 0.32 2.60 -2.60
N ILE A 41 0.70 3.08 -3.77
CA ILE A 41 0.89 2.26 -4.98
C ILE A 41 2.31 1.69 -5.20
N PRO A 42 3.40 2.20 -4.57
CA PRO A 42 4.71 1.58 -4.72
C PRO A 42 4.74 0.11 -4.30
N SER A 43 5.70 -0.63 -4.87
CA SER A 43 6.01 -2.01 -4.46
C SER A 43 6.23 -2.06 -2.95
N ASN A 44 5.66 -3.10 -2.34
CA ASN A 44 5.69 -3.35 -0.91
C ASN A 44 6.33 -4.70 -0.66
N THR A 45 7.03 -4.80 0.47
CA THR A 45 7.78 -6.01 0.84
C THR A 45 6.87 -7.22 1.08
N ASP A 46 7.29 -8.36 0.53
CA ASP A 46 6.70 -9.69 0.80
C ASP A 46 7.28 -10.35 2.05
N ILE A 47 8.14 -9.67 2.80
CA ILE A 47 8.69 -10.22 4.04
C ILE A 47 7.57 -10.41 5.06
N GLU A 48 7.31 -11.68 5.39
CA GLU A 48 6.42 -12.07 6.47
C GLU A 48 7.02 -11.66 7.82
N THR A 49 6.19 -11.00 8.64
CA THR A 49 6.50 -10.66 10.02
C THR A 49 5.42 -11.22 10.95
N ILE A 50 5.61 -11.10 12.27
CA ILE A 50 4.52 -11.38 13.22
C ILE A 50 3.30 -10.46 13.04
N TYR A 51 3.47 -9.36 12.29
CA TYR A 51 2.42 -8.41 11.94
C TYR A 51 1.85 -8.65 10.52
N GLY A 52 2.24 -9.74 9.84
CA GLY A 52 1.86 -10.08 8.47
C GLY A 52 2.82 -9.52 7.41
N VAL A 53 2.30 -9.27 6.21
CA VAL A 53 3.03 -8.71 5.05
C VAL A 53 2.64 -7.25 4.77
N GLY A 54 3.33 -6.59 3.82
CA GLY A 54 3.07 -5.20 3.41
C GLY A 54 1.77 -4.95 2.62
N TRP A 55 0.69 -5.69 2.90
CA TRP A 55 -0.56 -5.65 2.12
C TRP A 55 -1.25 -4.28 2.10
N HIS A 56 -1.07 -3.49 3.16
CA HIS A 56 -1.68 -2.18 3.35
C HIS A 56 -0.98 -1.06 2.54
N GLY A 57 0.23 -1.30 2.00
CA GLY A 57 0.96 -0.34 1.15
C GLY A 57 2.01 0.53 1.87
N TYR A 58 2.12 0.45 3.20
CA TYR A 58 3.00 1.34 3.99
C TYR A 58 4.44 0.81 4.17
N TRP A 59 4.75 -0.37 3.66
CA TRP A 59 6.06 -1.02 3.78
C TRP A 59 6.75 -1.11 2.43
N GLN A 60 6.89 0.05 1.78
CA GLN A 60 7.48 0.14 0.45
C GLN A 60 8.92 -0.39 0.42
N ASP A 61 9.27 -1.12 -0.65
CA ASP A 61 10.62 -1.65 -0.89
C ASP A 61 11.27 -1.07 -2.16
N ASN A 62 10.48 -0.74 -3.18
CA ASN A 62 10.95 -0.10 -4.40
C ASN A 62 9.95 0.97 -4.87
N ILE A 63 10.36 2.23 -4.76
CA ILE A 63 9.49 3.37 -5.12
C ILE A 63 9.32 3.57 -6.63
N TYR A 64 10.10 2.87 -7.45
CA TYR A 64 10.01 2.91 -8.92
C TYR A 64 9.23 1.73 -9.50
N GLN A 65 8.69 0.85 -8.67
CA GLN A 65 7.86 -0.26 -9.09
C GLN A 65 6.48 -0.15 -8.46
N LEU A 66 5.46 -0.62 -9.16
CA LEU A 66 4.10 -0.69 -8.64
C LEU A 66 3.89 -1.97 -7.84
N ASN A 67 2.98 -1.91 -6.88
CA ASN A 67 2.54 -3.07 -6.11
C ASN A 67 1.85 -4.09 -7.02
N LYS A 68 2.54 -5.20 -7.30
CA LYS A 68 2.09 -6.28 -8.18
C LYS A 68 0.74 -6.91 -7.79
N TYR A 69 0.31 -6.79 -6.53
CA TYR A 69 -0.94 -7.36 -6.06
C TYR A 69 -2.16 -6.51 -6.45
N PHE A 70 -1.97 -5.22 -6.75
CA PHE A 70 -3.08 -4.35 -7.16
C PHE A 70 -3.37 -4.41 -8.67
N GLY A 71 -2.39 -4.83 -9.48
CA GLY A 71 -2.51 -4.96 -10.92
C GLY A 71 -1.26 -4.50 -11.66
N GLN A 72 -1.37 -4.39 -12.98
CA GLN A 72 -0.34 -3.81 -13.84
C GLN A 72 -0.48 -2.29 -13.90
N GLU A 73 0.55 -1.60 -14.40
CA GLU A 73 0.53 -0.15 -14.63
C GLU A 73 -0.69 0.29 -15.46
N GLN A 74 -1.00 -0.46 -16.53
CA GLN A 74 -2.16 -0.17 -17.36
C GLN A 74 -3.48 -0.30 -16.59
N ASP A 75 -3.57 -1.19 -15.59
CA ASP A 75 -4.79 -1.33 -14.78
C ASP A 75 -5.01 -0.09 -13.90
N LEU A 76 -3.94 0.50 -13.36
CA LEU A 76 -4.01 1.76 -12.61
C LEU A 76 -4.43 2.93 -13.51
N ILE A 77 -3.84 3.04 -14.70
CA ILE A 77 -4.20 4.07 -15.69
C ILE A 77 -5.69 3.93 -16.05
N ASN A 78 -6.13 2.72 -16.38
CA ASN A 78 -7.53 2.46 -16.72
C ASN A 78 -8.47 2.79 -15.55
N PHE A 79 -8.09 2.49 -14.32
CA PHE A 79 -8.89 2.83 -13.14
C PHE A 79 -9.06 4.34 -12.98
N ILE A 80 -7.97 5.10 -13.12
CA ILE A 80 -8.01 6.57 -13.06
C ILE A 80 -8.87 7.13 -14.19
N ASP A 81 -8.72 6.63 -15.42
CA ASP A 81 -9.52 7.07 -16.57
C ASP A 81 -11.01 6.77 -16.39
N GLU A 82 -11.38 5.58 -15.91
CA GLU A 82 -12.76 5.19 -15.66
C GLU A 82 -13.39 5.98 -14.49
N ALA A 83 -12.60 6.33 -13.47
CA ALA A 83 -13.03 7.20 -12.39
C ALA A 83 -13.31 8.62 -12.91
N HIS A 84 -12.39 9.20 -13.69
CA HIS A 84 -12.58 10.55 -14.25
C HIS A 84 -13.77 10.65 -15.21
N LYS A 85 -14.10 9.59 -15.96
CA LYS A 85 -15.32 9.55 -16.79
C LYS A 85 -16.62 9.71 -15.98
N ARG A 86 -16.56 9.46 -14.67
CA ARG A 86 -17.68 9.53 -13.72
C ARG A 86 -17.56 10.73 -12.78
N ASP A 87 -16.71 11.70 -13.10
CA ASP A 87 -16.38 12.84 -12.24
C ASP A 87 -15.86 12.45 -10.84
N ILE A 88 -15.18 11.29 -10.74
CA ILE A 88 -14.52 10.84 -9.51
C ILE A 88 -13.04 11.21 -9.54
N TRP A 89 -12.59 11.95 -8.53
CA TRP A 89 -11.19 12.29 -8.30
C TRP A 89 -10.46 11.17 -7.56
N ILE A 90 -9.21 10.89 -7.93
CA ILE A 90 -8.36 9.94 -7.22
C ILE A 90 -7.36 10.69 -6.33
N MET A 91 -7.46 10.49 -5.02
CA MET A 91 -6.48 10.93 -4.04
C MET A 91 -5.53 9.77 -3.74
N LEU A 92 -4.23 10.02 -3.88
CA LEU A 92 -3.19 9.02 -3.64
C LEU A 92 -2.58 9.19 -2.25
N ASP A 93 -2.55 8.11 -1.47
CA ASP A 93 -1.72 8.04 -0.27
C ASP A 93 -0.23 7.95 -0.63
N VAL A 94 0.61 8.74 0.05
CA VAL A 94 2.05 8.81 -0.22
C VAL A 94 2.85 8.66 1.08
N VAL A 95 3.72 7.66 1.10
CA VAL A 95 4.57 7.34 2.24
C VAL A 95 5.97 7.94 2.04
N ALA A 96 6.16 9.16 2.53
CA ALA A 96 7.46 9.84 2.43
C ALA A 96 8.41 9.52 3.59
N ASN A 97 7.87 9.07 4.73
CA ASN A 97 8.62 9.04 5.98
C ASN A 97 9.55 7.83 6.15
N HIS A 98 9.16 6.65 5.65
CA HIS A 98 9.82 5.39 5.96
C HIS A 98 9.71 4.35 4.82
N VAL A 99 10.39 3.22 5.02
CA VAL A 99 10.33 2.02 4.18
C VAL A 99 9.88 0.82 5.01
N GLY A 100 9.77 -0.36 4.40
CA GLY A 100 9.42 -1.60 5.11
C GLY A 100 10.36 -2.02 6.26
N PRO A 101 10.00 -3.09 6.99
CA PRO A 101 10.82 -3.64 8.08
C PRO A 101 12.12 -4.31 7.57
N ASN A 102 13.11 -4.52 8.44
CA ASN A 102 14.41 -5.14 8.12
C ASN A 102 15.33 -4.29 7.20
N VAL A 103 15.49 -3.02 7.53
CA VAL A 103 16.39 -2.05 6.84
C VAL A 103 17.87 -2.46 6.76
N THR A 104 18.30 -3.49 7.50
CA THR A 104 19.71 -3.95 7.52
C THR A 104 20.14 -4.74 6.29
N ASN A 105 19.20 -5.15 5.43
CA ASN A 105 19.47 -6.04 4.31
C ASN A 105 19.74 -5.32 2.97
N ASN A 106 19.78 -3.98 2.96
CA ASN A 106 20.14 -3.14 1.79
C ASN A 106 19.36 -3.45 0.48
N TYR A 107 18.14 -3.98 0.55
CA TYR A 107 17.35 -4.34 -0.65
C TYR A 107 16.38 -3.24 -1.11
N TYR A 108 16.32 -2.12 -0.40
CA TYR A 108 15.44 -0.99 -0.71
C TYR A 108 15.93 -0.20 -1.92
N VAL A 109 15.04 0.18 -2.82
CA VAL A 109 15.38 0.91 -4.04
C VAL A 109 14.68 2.29 -4.05
N PRO A 110 15.42 3.40 -4.19
CA PRO A 110 16.88 3.51 -4.31
C PRO A 110 17.62 3.51 -2.96
N PHE A 111 16.92 3.38 -1.83
CA PHE A 111 17.47 3.59 -0.49
C PHE A 111 18.26 2.39 0.06
N ASN A 112 19.24 1.89 -0.70
CA ASN A 112 19.98 0.65 -0.41
C ASN A 112 21.21 0.83 0.50
N LYS A 113 21.29 1.93 1.25
CA LYS A 113 22.42 2.23 2.15
C LYS A 113 21.91 2.78 3.46
N SER A 114 22.57 2.41 4.56
CA SER A 114 22.27 2.90 5.90
C SER A 114 22.38 4.42 6.04
N GLU A 115 23.23 5.07 5.24
CA GLU A 115 23.40 6.53 5.23
C GLU A 115 22.13 7.31 4.81
N TYR A 116 21.17 6.65 4.16
CA TYR A 116 19.89 7.27 3.80
C TYR A 116 18.85 7.26 4.93
N PHE A 117 19.16 6.62 6.06
CA PHE A 117 18.26 6.48 7.21
C PHE A 117 18.85 7.14 8.46
N HIS A 118 18.00 7.46 9.43
CA HIS A 118 18.43 8.01 10.70
C HIS A 118 19.45 7.11 11.41
N GLN A 119 20.52 7.73 11.93
CA GLN A 119 21.59 7.08 12.69
C GLN A 119 21.73 7.77 14.07
N PRO A 120 21.65 7.04 15.19
CA PRO A 120 21.35 5.60 15.30
C PRO A 120 19.93 5.30 14.82
N LEU A 121 19.65 4.02 14.53
CA LEU A 121 18.32 3.58 14.08
C LEU A 121 17.26 3.99 15.11
N CYS A 122 16.31 4.82 14.69
CA CYS A 122 15.18 5.25 15.51
C CYS A 122 14.02 4.27 15.31
N LEU A 123 13.95 3.26 16.19
CA LEU A 123 12.83 2.33 16.21
C LEU A 123 11.72 2.89 17.10
N ILE A 124 10.50 2.95 16.57
CA ILE A 124 9.30 3.21 17.37
C ILE A 124 9.12 2.04 18.32
N LYS A 125 9.17 2.30 19.63
CA LYS A 125 8.97 1.28 20.66
C LYS A 125 7.54 1.32 21.19
N ASP A 126 6.91 2.48 21.16
CA ASP A 126 5.56 2.70 21.62
C ASP A 126 4.74 3.51 20.61
N TYR A 127 3.90 2.81 19.84
CA TYR A 127 2.98 3.42 18.88
C TYR A 127 1.90 4.30 19.52
N SER A 128 1.73 4.25 20.86
CA SER A 128 0.83 5.15 21.59
C SER A 128 1.49 6.47 22.01
N ASN A 129 2.82 6.55 21.92
CA ASN A 129 3.58 7.73 22.27
C ASN A 129 3.88 8.58 21.02
N GLN A 130 3.10 9.64 20.83
CA GLN A 130 3.27 10.59 19.71
C GLN A 130 4.49 11.52 19.87
N THR A 131 5.24 11.40 20.97
CA THR A 131 6.40 12.24 21.29
C THR A 131 7.72 11.46 21.33
N GLU A 132 7.68 10.16 21.07
CA GLU A 132 8.89 9.32 20.93
C GLU A 132 9.73 9.74 19.71
#